data_AF-A0A0P9F909-F1
#
_entry.id   AF-A0A0P9F909-F1
#
_cell.length_a   1.000
_cell.length_b   1.000
_cell.length_c   1.000
_cell.angle_alpha   90.00
_cell.angle_beta   90.00
_cell.angle_gamma   90.00
#
_symmetry.space_group_name_H-M   'P 1'
#
loop_
_entity.id
_entity.type
_entity.pdbx_description
1 polymer ?
#
loop_
_entity_poly.entity_id
_entity_poly.type
_entity_poly.pdbx_seq_one_letter_code
_entity_poly.pdbx_strand_id
1 'polypeptide(L)'
;MRTAQGFTATQVVVTQWIAAPSGDLGGQSAYTGSERIAINPAFFQRLDARLDAANQAGMLAVPVMLWAATWTEPGIWNINPGVSLPEDQAILLARYMVARWGAHHLAWILNGDGDYRGERAARWQRIGRAVFGARPHAPVLLHPSGMNIPADEFRDEAWLDIITYQSGHGDDNPTLRWIWDGPPAQEWRHDPPRPLINLEPAYEDHIAYQSRERLSAHKVRREIYWSLLIAPPAGVTYGGHGVWGWDDGRPRRRRTRPPACQSPGAKPCTCLPPSRSRTLRRCLARWNGGGCGPRPNCWPRSPTPPTMRHLLLPS
;
A
#
# COMPACT_ATOMS: atom_id res chain seq x y z
N MET A 1 2.31 20.52 0.37
CA MET A 1 3.66 19.93 0.12
C MET A 1 3.63 18.73 -0.83
N ARG A 2 2.83 17.69 -0.57
CA ARG A 2 2.75 16.48 -1.43
C ARG A 2 2.25 16.77 -2.85
N THR A 3 1.25 17.63 -3.01
CA THR A 3 0.79 18.12 -4.34
C THR A 3 1.94 18.75 -5.15
N ALA A 4 2.79 19.56 -4.51
CA ALA A 4 3.96 20.15 -5.17
C ALA A 4 4.99 19.08 -5.60
N GLN A 5 5.04 17.92 -4.96
CA GLN A 5 5.87 16.79 -5.35
C GLN A 5 5.22 15.92 -6.45
N GLY A 6 3.98 16.23 -6.84
CA GLY A 6 3.25 15.53 -7.90
C GLY A 6 2.41 14.35 -7.44
N PHE A 7 2.26 14.14 -6.12
CA PHE A 7 1.34 13.15 -5.58
C PHE A 7 -0.12 13.58 -5.81
N THR A 8 -0.96 12.62 -6.17
CA THR A 8 -2.39 12.80 -6.44
C THR A 8 -3.28 11.99 -5.51
N ALA A 9 -2.71 11.12 -4.67
CA ALA A 9 -3.43 10.31 -3.70
C ALA A 9 -2.61 10.19 -2.41
N THR A 10 -3.28 9.92 -1.28
CA THR A 10 -2.61 9.65 0.01
C THR A 10 -3.33 8.54 0.74
N GLN A 11 -2.60 7.47 1.05
CA GLN A 11 -3.07 6.37 1.90
C GLN A 11 -2.96 6.78 3.37
N VAL A 12 -3.97 6.43 4.17
CA VAL A 12 -4.00 6.75 5.60
C VAL A 12 -4.77 5.68 6.38
N VAL A 13 -4.19 5.15 7.46
CA VAL A 13 -4.91 4.27 8.38
C VAL A 13 -5.84 5.12 9.23
N VAL A 14 -7.14 4.79 9.23
CA VAL A 14 -8.20 5.64 9.82
C VAL A 14 -8.82 5.05 11.09
N THR A 15 -8.06 4.20 11.78
CA THR A 15 -8.41 3.62 13.08
C THR A 15 -7.17 3.54 13.97
N GLN A 16 -7.34 3.16 15.22
CA GLN A 16 -6.23 2.62 16.00
C GLN A 16 -5.64 1.38 15.29
N TRP A 17 -4.32 1.24 15.34
CA TRP A 17 -3.57 0.17 14.67
C TRP A 17 -2.19 0.02 15.32
N ILE A 18 -1.43 -1.01 14.94
CA ILE A 18 -0.12 -1.36 15.54
C ILE A 18 0.87 -0.20 15.69
N ALA A 19 0.91 0.76 14.74
CA ALA A 19 1.84 1.89 14.84
C ALA A 19 1.28 3.07 15.65
N ALA A 20 -0.03 3.10 15.90
CA ALA A 20 -0.72 4.07 16.74
C ALA A 20 -1.71 3.37 17.70
N PRO A 21 -1.22 2.54 18.65
CA PRO A 21 -2.07 1.69 19.48
C PRO A 21 -2.91 2.48 20.49
N SER A 22 -2.47 3.70 20.83
CA SER A 22 -3.23 4.63 21.69
C SER A 22 -4.28 5.45 20.91
N GLY A 23 -4.49 5.15 19.63
CA GLY A 23 -5.39 5.92 18.78
C GLY A 23 -4.74 7.20 18.26
N ASP A 24 -5.49 8.29 18.22
CA ASP A 24 -4.99 9.58 17.73
C ASP A 24 -4.07 10.31 18.73
N LEU A 25 -3.65 11.54 18.36
CA LEU A 25 -2.79 12.38 19.19
C LEU A 25 -3.40 12.73 20.56
N GLY A 26 -4.72 12.67 20.71
CA GLY A 26 -5.42 12.88 21.97
C GLY A 26 -5.64 11.60 22.78
N GLY A 27 -5.05 10.47 22.35
CA GLY A 27 -5.24 9.17 22.99
C GLY A 27 -6.65 8.60 22.78
N GLN A 28 -7.35 9.01 21.73
CA GLN A 28 -8.70 8.56 21.44
C GLN A 28 -8.70 7.48 20.36
N SER A 29 -9.39 6.38 20.62
CA SER A 29 -9.63 5.30 19.64
C SER A 29 -10.86 5.58 18.77
N ALA A 30 -10.90 4.96 17.59
CA ALA A 30 -12.04 5.05 16.67
C ALA A 30 -13.30 4.40 17.24
N TYR A 31 -13.13 3.40 18.11
CA TYR A 31 -14.21 2.72 18.83
C TYR A 31 -13.70 2.15 20.15
N THR A 32 -14.61 1.75 21.02
CA THR A 32 -14.36 0.92 22.21
C THR A 32 -15.22 -0.35 22.16
N GLY A 33 -14.83 -1.38 22.93
CA GLY A 33 -15.49 -2.69 22.91
C GLY A 33 -14.97 -3.63 21.81
N SER A 34 -15.37 -4.91 21.88
CA SER A 34 -15.01 -5.96 20.90
C SER A 34 -16.26 -6.65 20.34
N GLU A 35 -17.06 -7.30 21.20
CA GLU A 35 -18.30 -8.00 20.79
C GLU A 35 -19.42 -7.04 20.39
N ARG A 36 -19.43 -5.85 21.01
CA ARG A 36 -20.33 -4.75 20.66
C ARG A 36 -19.55 -3.45 20.74
N ILE A 37 -19.23 -2.89 19.59
CA ILE A 37 -18.44 -1.66 19.52
C ILE A 37 -19.31 -0.43 19.79
N ALA A 38 -18.75 0.52 20.51
CA ALA A 38 -19.23 1.90 20.53
C ALA A 38 -18.29 2.74 19.66
N ILE A 39 -18.79 3.18 18.50
CA ILE A 39 -18.05 4.08 17.60
C ILE A 39 -17.87 5.42 18.30
N ASN A 40 -16.69 6.03 18.17
CA ASN A 40 -16.36 7.35 18.70
C ASN A 40 -16.49 8.42 17.59
N PRO A 41 -17.62 9.14 17.45
CA PRO A 41 -17.80 10.07 16.36
C PRO A 41 -16.80 11.23 16.40
N ALA A 42 -16.34 11.64 17.59
CA ALA A 42 -15.38 12.72 17.74
C ALA A 42 -14.01 12.38 17.12
N PHE A 43 -13.59 11.11 17.19
CA PHE A 43 -12.40 10.62 16.48
C PHE A 43 -12.52 10.85 14.96
N PHE A 44 -13.63 10.41 14.38
CA PHE A 44 -13.86 10.55 12.95
C PHE A 44 -14.06 12.01 12.52
N GLN A 45 -14.70 12.85 13.34
CA GLN A 45 -14.83 14.30 13.10
C GLN A 45 -13.47 14.99 12.91
N ARG A 46 -12.44 14.56 13.65
CA ARG A 46 -11.08 15.11 13.47
C ARG A 46 -10.45 14.70 12.14
N LEU A 47 -10.85 13.55 11.60
CA LEU A 47 -10.39 13.07 10.30
C LEU A 47 -11.13 13.72 9.13
N ASP A 48 -12.39 14.16 9.30
CA ASP A 48 -13.14 14.89 8.26
C ASP A 48 -12.31 16.04 7.68
N ALA A 49 -11.80 16.91 8.55
CA ALA A 49 -11.00 18.07 8.13
C ALA A 49 -9.72 17.67 7.37
N ARG A 50 -9.21 16.45 7.58
CA ARG A 50 -8.04 15.92 6.87
C ARG A 50 -8.42 15.42 5.49
N LEU A 51 -9.57 14.77 5.35
CA LEU A 51 -10.11 14.35 4.05
C LEU A 51 -10.48 15.58 3.21
N ASP A 52 -11.14 16.57 3.80
CA ASP A 52 -11.45 17.85 3.18
C ASP A 52 -10.17 18.54 2.67
N ALA A 53 -9.16 18.66 3.54
CA ALA A 53 -7.90 19.28 3.17
C ALA A 53 -7.18 18.52 2.03
N ALA A 54 -7.25 17.18 2.01
CA ALA A 54 -6.70 16.39 0.92
C ALA A 54 -7.43 16.67 -0.40
N ASN A 55 -8.76 16.66 -0.39
CA ASN A 55 -9.60 16.91 -1.56
C ASN A 55 -9.45 18.34 -2.08
N GLN A 56 -9.44 19.35 -1.21
CA GLN A 56 -9.21 20.76 -1.57
C GLN A 56 -7.81 20.96 -2.17
N ALA A 57 -6.82 20.16 -1.75
CA ALA A 57 -5.47 20.17 -2.33
C ALA A 57 -5.35 19.37 -3.64
N GLY A 58 -6.46 18.87 -4.19
CA GLY A 58 -6.51 18.08 -5.41
C GLY A 58 -5.95 16.66 -5.25
N MET A 59 -5.99 16.11 -4.02
CA MET A 59 -5.56 14.74 -3.73
C MET A 59 -6.75 13.84 -3.39
N LEU A 60 -6.72 12.63 -3.92
CA LEU A 60 -7.60 11.53 -3.54
C LEU A 60 -7.22 11.04 -2.13
N ALA A 61 -8.17 11.01 -1.20
CA ALA A 61 -7.97 10.36 0.08
C ALA A 61 -8.13 8.84 -0.09
N VAL A 62 -7.23 8.03 0.48
CA VAL A 62 -7.29 6.57 0.38
C VAL A 62 -7.27 5.94 1.78
N PRO A 63 -8.38 6.02 2.53
CA PRO A 63 -8.48 5.44 3.87
C PRO A 63 -8.32 3.91 3.86
N VAL A 64 -7.41 3.42 4.70
CA VAL A 64 -7.27 2.01 5.07
C VAL A 64 -8.14 1.73 6.30
N MET A 65 -9.23 1.01 6.10
CA MET A 65 -10.36 0.94 7.04
C MET A 65 -10.08 -0.04 8.19
N LEU A 66 -9.71 -1.27 7.85
CA LEU A 66 -9.56 -2.36 8.82
C LEU A 66 -8.14 -2.93 8.74
N TRP A 67 -7.17 -2.24 9.36
CA TRP A 67 -5.80 -2.76 9.44
C TRP A 67 -5.81 -4.18 10.00
N ALA A 68 -5.03 -5.09 9.43
CA ALA A 68 -5.13 -6.54 9.64
C ALA A 68 -3.76 -7.22 9.81
N ALA A 69 -2.68 -6.44 9.92
CA ALA A 69 -1.33 -6.96 10.07
C ALA A 69 -1.14 -7.79 11.33
N THR A 70 -0.27 -8.80 11.22
CA THR A 70 -0.04 -9.82 12.26
C THR A 70 1.45 -10.05 12.57
N TRP A 71 2.33 -9.21 12.04
CA TRP A 71 3.79 -9.40 12.10
C TRP A 71 4.45 -8.91 13.39
N THR A 72 3.68 -8.39 14.36
CA THR A 72 4.14 -8.05 15.72
C THR A 72 3.71 -9.10 16.75
N GLU A 73 4.04 -8.91 18.04
CA GLU A 73 3.58 -9.78 19.12
C GLU A 73 2.06 -9.62 19.42
N PRO A 74 1.32 -10.70 19.78
CA PRO A 74 -0.14 -10.69 20.05
C PRO A 74 -0.67 -9.49 20.83
N GLY A 75 0.04 -9.05 21.87
CA GLY A 75 -0.37 -7.89 22.68
C GLY A 75 -0.47 -6.56 21.90
N ILE A 76 0.16 -6.46 20.72
CA ILE A 76 0.20 -5.26 19.89
C ILE A 76 -0.77 -5.38 18.70
N TRP A 77 -0.74 -6.45 17.90
CA TRP A 77 -1.63 -6.58 16.74
C TRP A 77 -3.09 -6.85 17.08
N ASN A 78 -3.40 -7.28 18.31
CA ASN A 78 -4.79 -7.37 18.77
C ASN A 78 -5.50 -6.02 18.87
N ILE A 79 -4.82 -4.88 18.68
CA ILE A 79 -5.46 -3.56 18.56
C ILE A 79 -6.04 -3.29 17.17
N ASN A 80 -5.58 -4.04 16.16
CA ASN A 80 -5.99 -3.86 14.78
C ASN A 80 -7.45 -4.29 14.60
N PRO A 81 -8.35 -3.44 14.08
CA PRO A 81 -9.76 -3.81 13.91
C PRO A 81 -9.96 -5.00 12.97
N GLY A 82 -9.08 -5.19 11.98
CA GLY A 82 -9.11 -6.35 11.09
C GLY A 82 -8.74 -7.66 11.79
N VAL A 83 -8.19 -7.62 13.01
CA VAL A 83 -7.85 -8.80 13.82
C VAL A 83 -8.80 -8.92 15.01
N SER A 84 -9.06 -7.82 15.70
CA SER A 84 -9.72 -7.79 17.00
C SER A 84 -11.24 -7.88 16.94
N LEU A 85 -11.85 -7.45 15.83
CA LEU A 85 -13.30 -7.37 15.71
C LEU A 85 -13.89 -8.63 15.10
N PRO A 86 -14.98 -9.16 15.70
CA PRO A 86 -15.81 -10.13 15.00
C PRO A 86 -16.40 -9.50 13.72
N GLU A 87 -16.80 -10.36 12.79
CA GLU A 87 -17.14 -9.97 11.42
C GLU A 87 -18.25 -8.92 11.35
N ASP A 88 -19.30 -9.08 12.15
CA ASP A 88 -20.44 -8.16 12.22
C ASP A 88 -20.04 -6.77 12.73
N GLN A 89 -19.14 -6.69 13.72
CA GLN A 89 -18.64 -5.43 14.25
C GLN A 89 -17.66 -4.75 13.29
N ALA A 90 -16.85 -5.53 12.56
CA ALA A 90 -16.01 -5.00 11.48
C ALA A 90 -16.86 -4.41 10.34
N ILE A 91 -17.95 -5.09 9.97
CA ILE A 91 -18.94 -4.58 8.99
C ILE A 91 -19.59 -3.28 9.50
N LEU A 92 -19.98 -3.23 10.77
CA LEU A 92 -20.58 -2.04 11.38
C LEU A 92 -19.63 -0.83 11.29
N LEU A 93 -18.37 -1.02 11.69
CA LEU A 93 -17.35 0.03 11.65
C LEU A 93 -17.09 0.50 10.21
N ALA A 94 -16.96 -0.42 9.27
CA ALA A 94 -16.70 -0.09 7.87
C ALA A 94 -17.89 0.63 7.22
N ARG A 95 -19.13 0.19 7.48
CA ARG A 95 -20.34 0.88 7.01
C ARG A 95 -20.45 2.29 7.56
N TYR A 96 -20.05 2.51 8.81
CA TYR A 96 -20.02 3.85 9.39
C TYR A 96 -19.05 4.78 8.62
N MET A 97 -17.84 4.31 8.31
CA MET A 97 -16.88 5.09 7.52
C MET A 97 -17.41 5.40 6.11
N VAL A 98 -18.01 4.41 5.44
CA VAL A 98 -18.64 4.61 4.11
C VAL A 98 -19.78 5.64 4.20
N ALA A 99 -20.65 5.54 5.19
CA ALA A 99 -21.74 6.49 5.39
C ALA A 99 -21.23 7.91 5.69
N ARG A 100 -20.13 8.04 6.45
CA ARG A 100 -19.56 9.32 6.85
C ARG A 100 -18.83 10.02 5.72
N TRP A 101 -18.00 9.29 4.97
CA TRP A 101 -17.08 9.89 4.00
C TRP A 101 -17.39 9.57 2.55
N GLY A 102 -18.40 8.74 2.24
CA GLY A 102 -18.71 8.32 0.87
C GLY A 102 -18.99 9.43 -0.14
N ALA A 103 -19.28 10.66 0.32
CA ALA A 103 -19.43 11.85 -0.53
C ALA A 103 -18.10 12.58 -0.86
N HIS A 104 -16.97 12.17 -0.28
CA HIS A 104 -15.65 12.75 -0.58
C HIS A 104 -15.05 12.15 -1.86
N HIS A 105 -14.05 12.82 -2.42
CA HIS A 105 -13.20 12.24 -3.46
C HIS A 105 -12.21 11.27 -2.81
N LEU A 106 -12.56 9.98 -2.79
CA LEU A 106 -11.74 8.94 -2.18
C LEU A 106 -11.72 7.64 -2.96
N ALA A 107 -10.85 6.73 -2.52
CA ALA A 107 -10.93 5.30 -2.79
C ALA A 107 -10.74 4.55 -1.46
N TRP A 108 -11.31 3.36 -1.32
CA TRP A 108 -11.28 2.59 -0.08
C TRP A 108 -10.22 1.50 -0.14
N ILE A 109 -9.42 1.37 0.92
CA ILE A 109 -8.70 0.13 1.18
C ILE A 109 -9.42 -0.57 2.32
N LEU A 110 -10.12 -1.67 2.02
CA LEU A 110 -10.94 -2.35 3.03
C LEU A 110 -10.08 -2.90 4.18
N ASN A 111 -8.94 -3.50 3.85
CA ASN A 111 -8.06 -4.20 4.79
C ASN A 111 -6.59 -3.83 4.58
N GLY A 112 -5.78 -3.93 5.65
CA GLY A 112 -4.38 -3.50 5.61
C GLY A 112 -3.37 -4.57 6.04
N ASP A 113 -2.41 -4.84 5.18
CA ASP A 113 -1.15 -5.57 5.44
C ASP A 113 -1.35 -6.97 6.06
N GLY A 114 -2.39 -7.69 5.62
CA GLY A 114 -2.68 -9.06 6.02
C GLY A 114 -2.52 -10.07 4.88
N ASP A 115 -2.44 -11.36 5.22
CA ASP A 115 -2.49 -12.42 4.20
C ASP A 115 -3.94 -12.80 3.90
N TYR A 116 -4.35 -12.65 2.64
CA TYR A 116 -5.72 -12.89 2.19
C TYR A 116 -5.82 -14.04 1.20
N ARG A 117 -4.81 -14.93 1.15
CA ARG A 117 -4.84 -16.10 0.27
C ARG A 117 -5.61 -17.27 0.87
N GLY A 118 -6.17 -18.10 0.01
CA GLY A 118 -6.91 -19.31 0.39
C GLY A 118 -8.05 -19.02 1.38
N GLU A 119 -8.17 -19.83 2.44
CA GLU A 119 -9.27 -19.73 3.41
C GLU A 119 -9.34 -18.38 4.14
N ARG A 120 -8.21 -17.64 4.20
CA ARG A 120 -8.14 -16.31 4.82
C ARG A 120 -8.93 -15.26 4.03
N ALA A 121 -9.19 -15.49 2.74
CA ALA A 121 -9.98 -14.59 1.90
C ALA A 121 -11.46 -14.53 2.33
N ALA A 122 -12.03 -15.66 2.77
CA ALA A 122 -13.47 -15.84 2.91
C ALA A 122 -14.12 -14.81 3.85
N ARG A 123 -13.43 -14.44 4.95
CA ARG A 123 -13.89 -13.38 5.85
C ARG A 123 -13.98 -12.03 5.14
N TRP A 124 -12.96 -11.66 4.38
CA TRP A 124 -12.91 -10.37 3.70
C TRP A 124 -13.88 -10.29 2.51
N GLN A 125 -14.12 -11.41 1.81
CA GLN A 125 -15.20 -11.49 0.81
C GLN A 125 -16.56 -11.19 1.44
N ARG A 126 -16.88 -11.83 2.58
CA ARG A 126 -18.14 -11.58 3.29
C ARG A 126 -18.25 -10.14 3.78
N ILE A 127 -17.20 -9.58 4.38
CA ILE A 127 -17.17 -8.18 4.81
C ILE A 127 -17.36 -7.25 3.61
N GLY A 128 -16.62 -7.43 2.52
CA GLY A 128 -16.70 -6.58 1.33
C GLY A 128 -18.10 -6.60 0.70
N ARG A 129 -18.71 -7.78 0.53
CA ARG A 129 -20.11 -7.92 0.07
C ARG A 129 -21.09 -7.22 1.01
N ALA A 130 -20.89 -7.33 2.31
CA ALA A 130 -21.74 -6.70 3.32
C ALA A 130 -21.52 -5.18 3.42
N VAL A 131 -20.35 -4.64 3.10
CA VAL A 131 -20.03 -3.20 3.21
C VAL A 131 -20.29 -2.44 1.91
N PHE A 132 -20.02 -3.06 0.76
CA PHE A 132 -20.11 -2.46 -0.56
C PHE A 132 -21.17 -3.17 -1.41
N GLY A 133 -21.06 -4.48 -1.64
CA GLY A 133 -22.07 -5.27 -2.35
C GLY A 133 -22.56 -4.59 -3.64
N ALA A 134 -23.87 -4.61 -3.90
CA ALA A 134 -24.46 -3.96 -5.07
C ALA A 134 -24.77 -2.46 -4.88
N ARG A 135 -24.27 -1.82 -3.80
CA ARG A 135 -24.51 -0.39 -3.56
C ARG A 135 -23.51 0.44 -4.36
N PRO A 136 -23.89 1.64 -4.85
CA PRO A 136 -22.92 2.58 -5.36
C PRO A 136 -21.84 2.89 -4.31
N HIS A 137 -20.58 2.77 -4.71
CA HIS A 137 -19.44 3.08 -3.87
C HIS A 137 -18.33 3.72 -4.70
N ALA A 138 -17.44 4.45 -4.02
CA ALA A 138 -16.16 4.82 -4.60
C ALA A 138 -15.28 3.57 -4.79
N PRO A 139 -14.21 3.62 -5.62
CA PRO A 139 -13.37 2.46 -5.90
C PRO A 139 -12.84 1.80 -4.63
N VAL A 140 -12.87 0.47 -4.56
CA VAL A 140 -12.40 -0.35 -3.44
C VAL A 140 -11.22 -1.20 -3.86
N LEU A 141 -10.25 -1.30 -2.96
CA LEU A 141 -9.02 -2.07 -3.07
C LEU A 141 -8.79 -2.90 -1.81
N LEU A 142 -7.86 -3.85 -1.89
CA LEU A 142 -7.28 -4.53 -0.74
C LEU A 142 -5.83 -4.09 -0.57
N HIS A 143 -5.25 -4.29 0.60
CA HIS A 143 -3.82 -4.07 0.80
C HIS A 143 -3.22 -5.32 1.45
N PRO A 144 -2.67 -6.26 0.65
CA PRO A 144 -2.14 -7.50 1.18
C PRO A 144 -0.80 -7.30 1.89
N SER A 145 -0.34 -8.33 2.59
CA SER A 145 1.00 -8.42 3.19
C SER A 145 2.11 -8.42 2.14
N GLY A 146 3.37 -8.25 2.56
CA GLY A 146 4.52 -8.28 1.65
C GLY A 146 4.60 -9.52 0.76
N MET A 147 5.04 -9.33 -0.48
CA MET A 147 5.20 -10.36 -1.52
C MET A 147 3.91 -11.12 -1.83
N ASN A 148 2.79 -10.41 -1.89
CA ASN A 148 1.46 -11.00 -2.03
C ASN A 148 0.56 -10.22 -3.00
N ILE A 149 -0.26 -10.94 -3.74
CA ILE A 149 -1.29 -10.46 -4.66
C ILE A 149 -2.48 -11.44 -4.63
N PRO A 150 -3.50 -11.20 -3.79
CA PRO A 150 -4.64 -12.12 -3.64
C PRO A 150 -5.67 -11.89 -4.75
N ALA A 151 -5.24 -11.86 -6.01
CA ALA A 151 -6.11 -11.50 -7.12
C ALA A 151 -7.13 -12.61 -7.42
N ASP A 152 -6.68 -13.87 -7.43
CA ASP A 152 -7.53 -15.01 -7.76
C ASP A 152 -8.65 -15.21 -6.74
N GLU A 153 -8.38 -14.98 -5.44
CA GLU A 153 -9.40 -15.10 -4.41
C GLU A 153 -10.48 -14.01 -4.49
N PHE A 154 -10.23 -12.87 -5.13
CA PHE A 154 -11.17 -11.75 -5.18
C PHE A 154 -11.59 -11.34 -6.60
N ARG A 155 -11.19 -12.11 -7.61
CA ARG A 155 -11.45 -11.82 -9.03
C ARG A 155 -12.94 -11.71 -9.35
N ASP A 156 -13.75 -12.54 -8.70
CA ASP A 156 -15.20 -12.58 -8.90
C ASP A 156 -15.97 -11.68 -7.92
N GLU A 157 -15.26 -10.99 -7.01
CA GLU A 157 -15.89 -10.02 -6.12
C GLU A 157 -16.22 -8.75 -6.90
N ALA A 158 -17.51 -8.53 -7.14
CA ALA A 158 -18.02 -7.35 -7.85
C ALA A 158 -17.79 -6.03 -7.10
N TRP A 159 -17.55 -6.08 -5.78
CA TRP A 159 -17.26 -4.90 -4.98
C TRP A 159 -15.79 -4.48 -5.01
N LEU A 160 -14.88 -5.28 -5.59
CA LEU A 160 -13.46 -4.96 -5.68
C LEU A 160 -13.15 -4.37 -7.05
N ASP A 161 -12.69 -3.12 -7.11
CA ASP A 161 -12.54 -2.39 -8.37
C ASP A 161 -11.12 -2.45 -8.95
N ILE A 162 -10.11 -2.54 -8.07
CA ILE A 162 -8.70 -2.46 -8.45
C ILE A 162 -7.95 -3.61 -7.77
N ILE A 163 -7.15 -4.33 -8.55
CA ILE A 163 -6.23 -5.35 -8.04
C ILE A 163 -4.96 -4.68 -7.56
N THR A 164 -4.46 -5.15 -6.43
CA THR A 164 -3.32 -4.53 -5.75
C THR A 164 -2.40 -5.58 -5.17
N TYR A 165 -1.16 -5.16 -4.94
CA TYR A 165 -0.14 -6.00 -4.35
C TYR A 165 0.82 -5.17 -3.50
N GLN A 166 1.58 -5.85 -2.65
CA GLN A 166 2.69 -5.29 -1.88
C GLN A 166 3.96 -6.04 -2.27
N SER A 167 4.99 -5.34 -2.75
CA SER A 167 6.32 -5.93 -3.03
C SER A 167 7.37 -5.64 -1.96
N GLY A 168 7.13 -4.66 -1.08
CA GLY A 168 8.09 -4.22 -0.09
C GLY A 168 8.38 -5.27 1.01
N HIS A 169 9.47 -5.12 1.77
CA HIS A 169 10.60 -4.18 1.61
C HIS A 169 11.90 -4.93 1.27
N GLY A 170 11.82 -5.92 0.39
CA GLY A 170 12.98 -6.71 -0.02
C GLY A 170 13.90 -5.99 -1.02
N ASP A 171 15.18 -6.36 -1.07
CA ASP A 171 16.17 -5.74 -1.99
C ASP A 171 17.02 -6.72 -2.80
N ASP A 172 16.68 -8.00 -2.77
CA ASP A 172 17.37 -9.05 -3.50
C ASP A 172 16.80 -9.28 -4.91
N ASN A 173 17.53 -10.06 -5.72
CA ASN A 173 17.11 -10.39 -7.09
C ASN A 173 15.79 -11.18 -7.15
N PRO A 174 15.52 -12.17 -6.26
CA PRO A 174 14.20 -12.81 -6.18
C PRO A 174 13.04 -11.83 -5.98
N THR A 175 13.18 -10.84 -5.09
CA THR A 175 12.15 -9.80 -4.86
C THR A 175 11.88 -9.03 -6.15
N LEU A 176 12.92 -8.55 -6.82
CA LEU A 176 12.75 -7.81 -8.08
C LEU A 176 12.12 -8.69 -9.17
N ARG A 177 12.58 -9.94 -9.31
CA ARG A 177 12.06 -10.88 -10.30
C ARG A 177 10.59 -11.20 -10.09
N TRP A 178 10.15 -11.33 -8.84
CA TRP A 178 8.74 -11.52 -8.53
C TRP A 178 7.86 -10.39 -9.09
N ILE A 179 8.37 -9.15 -9.11
CA ILE A 179 7.63 -8.00 -9.69
C ILE A 179 7.55 -8.09 -11.21
N TRP A 180 8.68 -8.29 -11.91
CA TRP A 180 8.74 -8.14 -13.37
C TRP A 180 8.49 -9.42 -14.19
N ASP A 181 8.61 -10.59 -13.57
CA ASP A 181 8.42 -11.91 -14.19
C ASP A 181 7.30 -12.70 -13.48
N GLY A 182 7.04 -12.41 -12.21
CA GLY A 182 6.11 -13.14 -11.35
C GLY A 182 4.64 -12.70 -11.48
N PRO A 183 3.80 -13.06 -10.48
CA PRO A 183 2.35 -12.87 -10.55
C PRO A 183 1.90 -11.43 -10.93
N PRO A 184 2.48 -10.34 -10.38
CA PRO A 184 2.13 -8.98 -10.79
C PRO A 184 2.25 -8.72 -12.31
N ALA A 185 3.25 -9.30 -12.98
CA ALA A 185 3.48 -9.08 -14.41
C ALA A 185 2.53 -9.87 -15.32
N GLN A 186 1.81 -10.84 -14.76
CA GLN A 186 0.84 -11.66 -15.48
C GLN A 186 -0.61 -11.20 -15.24
N GLU A 187 -0.88 -10.57 -14.10
CA GLU A 187 -2.24 -10.27 -13.62
C GLU A 187 -3.09 -9.47 -14.61
N TRP A 188 -2.51 -8.50 -15.33
CA TRP A 188 -3.26 -7.64 -16.25
C TRP A 188 -3.90 -8.37 -17.45
N ARG A 189 -3.51 -9.63 -17.69
CA ARG A 189 -4.02 -10.47 -18.79
C ARG A 189 -5.26 -11.27 -18.42
N HIS A 190 -5.65 -11.27 -17.15
CA HIS A 190 -6.81 -12.00 -16.69
C HIS A 190 -8.11 -11.27 -17.03
N ASP A 191 -9.20 -12.03 -17.16
CA ASP A 191 -10.55 -11.51 -17.41
C ASP A 191 -11.40 -11.58 -16.12
N PRO A 192 -12.17 -10.53 -15.77
CA PRO A 192 -12.15 -9.21 -16.38
C PRO A 192 -10.84 -8.46 -16.10
N PRO A 193 -10.29 -7.69 -17.06
CA PRO A 193 -9.11 -6.89 -16.82
C PRO A 193 -9.42 -5.79 -15.79
N ARG A 194 -8.63 -5.72 -14.73
CA ARG A 194 -8.74 -4.70 -13.68
C ARG A 194 -7.46 -3.87 -13.60
N PRO A 195 -7.54 -2.59 -13.19
CA PRO A 195 -6.34 -1.81 -12.90
C PRO A 195 -5.48 -2.52 -11.86
N LEU A 196 -4.16 -2.48 -12.04
CA LEU A 196 -3.16 -3.08 -11.14
C LEU A 196 -2.29 -2.00 -10.52
N ILE A 197 -2.20 -1.96 -9.19
CA ILE A 197 -1.39 -0.97 -8.47
C ILE A 197 -0.55 -1.65 -7.38
N ASN A 198 0.77 -1.36 -7.36
CA ASN A 198 1.60 -1.67 -6.21
C ASN A 198 1.33 -0.65 -5.09
N LEU A 199 0.75 -1.10 -3.98
CA LEU A 199 0.32 -0.23 -2.88
C LEU A 199 1.39 0.01 -1.83
N GLU A 200 2.40 -0.85 -1.75
CA GLU A 200 3.53 -0.68 -0.85
C GLU A 200 4.81 -1.32 -1.46
N PRO A 201 5.49 -0.59 -2.36
CA PRO A 201 6.86 -0.91 -2.73
C PRO A 201 7.82 -0.72 -1.55
N ALA A 202 9.08 -1.13 -1.73
CA ALA A 202 10.16 -0.79 -0.80
C ALA A 202 10.18 0.71 -0.47
N TYR A 203 10.18 1.05 0.82
CA TYR A 203 10.19 2.44 1.27
C TYR A 203 11.60 3.03 1.27
N GLU A 204 11.72 4.28 0.84
CA GLU A 204 13.00 4.99 0.89
C GLU A 204 13.47 5.11 2.34
N ASP A 205 14.75 4.83 2.57
CA ASP A 205 15.40 4.86 3.88
C ASP A 205 14.94 3.76 4.87
N HIS A 206 14.05 2.85 4.45
CA HIS A 206 13.66 1.67 5.24
C HIS A 206 14.79 0.63 5.25
N ILE A 207 14.91 -0.12 6.35
CA ILE A 207 15.87 -1.24 6.44
C ILE A 207 15.35 -2.40 5.58
N ALA A 208 16.11 -2.79 4.55
CA ALA A 208 15.76 -3.90 3.68
C ALA A 208 15.73 -5.24 4.44
N TYR A 209 14.86 -6.16 4.03
CA TYR A 209 14.72 -7.45 4.71
C TYR A 209 15.94 -8.35 4.58
N GLN A 210 16.58 -8.37 3.41
CA GLN A 210 17.71 -9.25 3.10
C GLN A 210 19.04 -8.61 3.48
N SER A 211 19.42 -7.51 2.83
CA SER A 211 20.73 -6.88 3.07
C SER A 211 20.85 -6.22 4.43
N ARG A 212 19.72 -5.89 5.08
CA ARG A 212 19.65 -5.07 6.30
C ARG A 212 20.23 -3.65 6.13
N GLU A 213 20.43 -3.22 4.89
CA GLU A 213 20.85 -1.85 4.56
C GLU A 213 19.64 -0.92 4.41
N ARG A 214 19.88 0.40 4.52
CA ARG A 214 18.87 1.40 4.18
C ARG A 214 18.65 1.43 2.67
N LEU A 215 17.38 1.34 2.27
CA LEU A 215 16.95 1.39 0.88
C LEU A 215 17.17 2.78 0.29
N SER A 216 18.09 2.89 -0.66
CA SER A 216 18.37 4.17 -1.31
C SER A 216 17.24 4.60 -2.25
N ALA A 217 17.12 5.90 -2.52
CA ALA A 217 16.20 6.44 -3.52
C ALA A 217 16.35 5.76 -4.89
N HIS A 218 17.56 5.30 -5.25
CA HIS A 218 17.78 4.55 -6.49
C HIS A 218 17.10 3.17 -6.46
N LYS A 219 17.26 2.40 -5.37
CA LYS A 219 16.61 1.09 -5.23
C LYS A 219 15.08 1.24 -5.31
N VAL A 220 14.51 2.23 -4.62
CA VAL A 220 13.06 2.52 -4.62
C VAL A 220 12.55 2.93 -6.01
N ARG A 221 13.25 3.85 -6.70
CA ARG A 221 12.85 4.23 -8.06
C ARG A 221 12.84 3.03 -8.99
N ARG A 222 13.90 2.20 -8.96
CA ARG A 222 13.99 1.00 -9.79
C ARG A 222 12.77 0.11 -9.62
N GLU A 223 12.36 -0.16 -8.38
CA GLU A 223 11.18 -0.97 -8.07
C GLU A 223 9.88 -0.32 -8.58
N ILE A 224 9.72 0.99 -8.35
CA ILE A 224 8.57 1.76 -8.84
C ILE A 224 8.47 1.70 -10.39
N TYR A 225 9.60 1.82 -11.10
CA TYR A 225 9.61 1.69 -12.56
C TYR A 225 9.20 0.29 -13.01
N TRP A 226 9.67 -0.77 -12.32
CA TRP A 226 9.21 -2.13 -12.61
C TRP A 226 7.70 -2.26 -12.42
N SER A 227 7.15 -1.80 -11.29
CA SER A 227 5.70 -1.81 -11.05
C SER A 227 4.87 -1.10 -12.12
N LEU A 228 5.38 -0.02 -12.70
CA LEU A 228 4.67 0.72 -13.75
C LEU A 228 4.79 0.09 -15.15
N LEU A 229 5.83 -0.71 -15.40
CA LEU A 229 6.16 -1.22 -16.73
C LEU A 229 5.68 -2.66 -16.97
N ILE A 230 5.13 -3.32 -15.95
CA ILE A 230 4.69 -4.73 -16.01
C ILE A 230 3.25 -4.93 -16.48
N ALA A 231 2.46 -3.86 -16.53
CA ALA A 231 1.04 -3.83 -16.90
C ALA A 231 0.70 -2.47 -17.53
N PRO A 232 -0.45 -2.31 -18.20
CA PRO A 232 -1.00 -0.98 -18.49
C PRO A 232 -1.03 -0.14 -17.21
N PRO A 233 -0.33 1.00 -17.14
CA PRO A 233 -0.12 1.67 -15.87
C PRO A 233 -1.40 2.31 -15.36
N ALA A 234 -1.82 1.91 -14.17
CA ALA A 234 -2.91 2.53 -13.42
C ALA A 234 -2.41 3.45 -12.30
N GLY A 235 -1.19 3.21 -11.80
CA GLY A 235 -0.58 3.99 -10.73
C GLY A 235 0.47 3.19 -9.96
N VAL A 236 1.08 3.86 -9.00
CA VAL A 236 2.06 3.28 -8.06
C VAL A 236 2.08 4.16 -6.82
N THR A 237 2.36 3.57 -5.66
CA THR A 237 2.52 4.32 -4.42
C THR A 237 4.00 4.50 -4.11
N TYR A 238 4.29 5.37 -3.15
CA TYR A 238 5.63 5.59 -2.62
C TYR A 238 5.51 5.77 -1.12
N GLY A 239 6.44 5.19 -0.38
CA GLY A 239 6.63 5.52 1.02
C GLY A 239 8.09 5.82 1.33
N GLY A 240 8.28 6.55 2.42
CA GLY A 240 9.58 6.84 2.99
C GLY A 240 9.53 6.59 4.48
N HIS A 241 10.59 6.01 5.04
CA HIS A 241 10.77 5.88 6.48
C HIS A 241 10.73 7.27 7.15
N GLY A 242 10.16 7.36 8.34
CA GLY A 242 9.84 8.65 8.99
C GLY A 242 8.57 9.35 8.50
N VAL A 243 8.16 9.13 7.24
CA VAL A 243 6.89 9.68 6.74
C VAL A 243 5.71 8.78 7.13
N TRP A 244 5.80 7.48 6.86
CA TRP A 244 4.69 6.56 7.11
C TRP A 244 4.39 6.40 8.61
N GLY A 245 5.44 6.35 9.43
CA GLY A 245 5.35 6.21 10.89
C GLY A 245 5.21 7.54 11.64
N TRP A 246 5.25 8.67 10.94
CA TRP A 246 5.31 10.02 11.55
C TRP A 246 6.39 10.13 12.65
N ASP A 247 7.57 9.57 12.38
CA ASP A 247 8.71 9.56 13.28
C ASP A 247 9.94 10.28 12.67
N ASP A 248 11.03 10.34 13.42
CA ASP A 248 12.26 11.02 13.01
C ASP A 248 13.16 10.17 12.09
N GLY A 249 12.66 9.03 11.60
CA GLY A 249 13.37 8.12 10.70
C GLY A 249 14.49 7.31 11.37
N ARG A 250 14.62 7.39 12.70
CA ARG A 250 15.63 6.64 13.45
C ARG A 250 15.10 5.26 13.82
N PRO A 251 15.97 4.22 13.84
CA PRO A 251 15.56 2.91 14.32
C PRO A 251 15.03 3.01 15.74
N ARG A 252 13.85 2.43 16.00
CA ARG A 252 13.30 2.31 17.36
C ARG A 252 14.29 1.52 18.24
N ARG A 253 15.15 2.22 18.99
CA ARG A 253 15.76 1.64 20.18
C ARG A 253 14.62 1.33 21.15
N ARG A 254 14.54 0.10 21.67
CA ARG A 254 13.66 -0.26 22.81
C ARG A 254 13.76 0.86 23.86
N ARG A 255 12.75 1.72 23.98
CA ARG A 255 12.68 2.72 25.04
C ARG A 255 11.26 2.94 25.51
N THR A 256 11.15 2.92 26.83
CA THR A 256 10.04 3.36 27.66
C THR A 256 9.88 4.88 27.53
N ARG A 257 8.66 5.34 27.23
CA ARG A 257 8.16 6.73 27.07
C ARG A 257 8.23 7.34 25.66
N PRO A 258 7.16 8.06 25.23
CA PRO A 258 7.08 8.66 23.90
C PRO A 258 7.97 9.91 23.78
N PRO A 259 8.59 10.17 22.61
CA PRO A 259 9.39 11.37 22.41
C PRO A 259 8.50 12.59 22.19
N ALA A 260 8.80 13.67 22.91
CA ALA A 260 8.28 15.00 22.64
C ALA A 260 8.95 15.55 21.38
N CYS A 261 8.15 16.12 20.49
CA CYS A 261 8.59 16.80 19.27
C CYS A 261 9.24 18.14 19.66
N GLN A 262 10.55 18.15 19.94
CA GLN A 262 11.35 19.37 20.12
C GLN A 262 12.85 19.03 20.09
N SER A 263 13.48 19.25 18.94
CA SER A 263 14.94 19.41 18.85
C SER A 263 15.24 20.39 17.70
N PRO A 264 15.77 21.60 17.99
CA PRO A 264 16.08 22.59 16.98
C PRO A 264 17.36 22.15 16.25
N GLY A 265 17.21 21.69 15.01
CA GLY A 265 18.34 21.30 14.15
C GLY A 265 18.06 20.15 13.19
N ALA A 266 16.98 19.39 13.38
CA ALA A 266 16.56 18.38 12.41
C ALA A 266 15.80 19.05 11.25
N LYS A 267 16.30 18.92 10.01
CA LYS A 267 15.46 19.19 8.84
C LYS A 267 14.24 18.26 8.93
N PRO A 268 13.00 18.77 8.89
CA PRO A 268 11.83 17.90 9.02
C PRO A 268 11.82 16.91 7.85
N CYS A 269 11.57 15.61 8.13
CA CYS A 269 11.52 14.52 7.14
C CYS A 269 10.50 14.76 6.01
N THR A 270 9.63 15.75 6.19
CA THR A 270 8.78 16.33 5.14
C THR A 270 9.58 16.85 3.94
N CYS A 271 10.85 17.19 4.12
CA CYS A 271 11.72 17.75 3.10
C CYS A 271 12.51 16.74 2.27
N LEU A 272 12.37 15.41 2.44
CA LEU A 272 12.95 14.47 1.48
C LEU A 272 12.25 14.67 0.13
N PRO A 273 12.94 15.21 -0.90
CA PRO A 273 12.34 15.27 -2.22
C PRO A 273 12.24 13.83 -2.71
N PRO A 274 11.06 13.32 -3.10
CA PRO A 274 11.04 12.14 -3.96
C PRO A 274 11.85 12.53 -5.18
N SER A 275 13.06 12.00 -5.26
CA SER A 275 14.05 12.52 -6.20
C SER A 275 13.54 12.25 -7.61
N ARG A 276 13.02 13.32 -8.24
CA ARG A 276 12.57 13.37 -9.64
C ARG A 276 11.31 12.55 -9.99
N SER A 277 10.34 12.36 -9.08
CA SER A 277 9.02 11.78 -9.41
C SER A 277 8.22 12.58 -10.46
N ARG A 278 8.46 13.90 -10.58
CA ARG A 278 7.79 14.77 -11.57
C ARG A 278 8.01 14.34 -13.03
N THR A 279 9.17 13.76 -13.35
CA THR A 279 9.46 13.30 -14.72
C THR A 279 8.58 12.10 -15.08
N LEU A 280 8.39 11.18 -14.14
CA LEU A 280 7.60 9.96 -14.33
C LEU A 280 6.12 10.26 -14.61
N ARG A 281 5.51 11.15 -13.82
CA ARG A 281 4.13 11.60 -14.08
C ARG A 281 4.01 12.28 -15.45
N ARG A 282 5.00 13.09 -15.86
CA ARG A 282 5.00 13.71 -17.19
C ARG A 282 5.11 12.68 -18.32
N CYS A 283 5.88 11.62 -18.13
CA CYS A 283 5.97 10.51 -19.09
C CYS A 283 4.64 9.76 -19.18
N LEU A 284 4.04 9.38 -18.04
CA LEU A 284 2.74 8.68 -18.01
C LEU A 284 1.59 9.57 -18.52
N ALA A 285 1.55 10.85 -18.19
CA ALA A 285 0.49 11.76 -18.66
C ALA A 285 0.59 12.08 -20.16
N ARG A 286 1.74 11.83 -20.80
CA ARG A 286 1.91 11.89 -22.27
C ARG A 286 1.59 10.56 -22.95
N TRP A 287 1.33 9.50 -22.17
CA TRP A 287 0.94 8.20 -22.68
C TRP A 287 -0.56 8.23 -22.99
N ASN A 288 -0.91 8.29 -24.28
CA ASN A 288 -2.28 8.03 -24.73
C ASN A 288 -2.59 6.54 -24.52
N GLY A 289 -3.24 6.20 -23.41
CA GLY A 289 -3.47 4.84 -22.90
C GLY A 289 -4.35 3.90 -23.74
N GLY A 290 -4.59 4.21 -25.02
CA GLY A 290 -5.57 3.51 -25.86
C GLY A 290 -5.08 2.27 -26.65
N GLY A 291 -3.85 1.79 -26.46
CA GLY A 291 -3.39 0.66 -27.31
C GLY A 291 -1.99 0.09 -27.08
N CYS A 292 -1.37 0.28 -25.90
CA CYS A 292 -0.03 -0.25 -25.63
C CYS A 292 -0.02 -1.03 -24.32
N GLY A 293 0.00 -2.36 -24.41
CA GLY A 293 0.39 -3.23 -23.30
C GLY A 293 1.91 -3.36 -23.20
N PRO A 294 2.44 -3.86 -22.07
CA PRO A 294 3.87 -4.16 -21.93
C PRO A 294 4.31 -5.12 -23.04
N ARG A 295 5.40 -4.80 -23.75
CA ARG A 295 5.96 -5.63 -24.82
C ARG A 295 7.03 -6.57 -24.25
N PRO A 296 6.75 -7.86 -24.05
CA PRO A 296 7.74 -8.81 -23.50
C PRO A 296 8.98 -8.98 -24.40
N ASN A 297 8.88 -8.71 -25.70
CA ASN A 297 9.99 -8.86 -26.66
C ASN A 297 11.00 -7.71 -26.68
N CYS A 298 10.86 -6.71 -25.79
CA CYS A 298 11.80 -5.59 -25.68
C CYS A 298 12.87 -5.79 -24.59
N TRP A 299 12.79 -6.88 -23.81
CA TRP A 299 13.83 -7.25 -22.86
C TRP A 299 14.96 -7.95 -23.62
N PRO A 300 16.24 -7.59 -23.41
CA PRO A 300 17.34 -8.35 -23.98
C PRO A 300 17.22 -9.79 -23.49
N ARG A 301 17.04 -10.73 -24.43
CA ARG A 301 17.23 -12.15 -24.14
C ARG A 301 18.62 -12.26 -23.51
N SER A 302 18.70 -12.88 -22.34
CA SER A 302 19.98 -13.18 -21.68
C SER A 302 20.99 -13.65 -22.73
N PRO A 303 22.19 -13.08 -22.81
CA PRO A 303 23.18 -13.59 -23.75
C PRO A 303 23.40 -15.05 -23.40
N THR A 304 23.05 -15.95 -24.31
CA THR A 304 23.53 -17.33 -24.29
C THR A 304 25.03 -17.26 -24.04
N PRO A 305 25.56 -17.90 -22.98
CA PRO A 305 27.01 -17.94 -22.80
C PRO A 305 27.60 -18.55 -24.07
N PRO A 306 28.66 -17.94 -24.65
CA PRO A 306 29.28 -18.50 -25.84
C PRO A 306 29.70 -19.93 -25.51
N THR A 307 29.25 -20.87 -26.34
CA THR A 307 29.70 -22.26 -26.30
C THR A 307 31.22 -22.23 -26.42
N MET A 308 31.94 -22.75 -25.42
CA MET A 308 33.37 -23.03 -25.56
C MET A 308 33.53 -24.01 -26.73
N ARG A 309 33.90 -23.50 -27.89
CA ARG A 309 34.51 -24.32 -28.93
C ARG A 309 35.92 -24.63 -28.44
N HIS A 310 36.16 -25.89 -28.13
CA HIS A 310 37.49 -26.45 -27.96
C HIS A 310 38.36 -26.05 -29.17
N LEU A 311 39.34 -25.19 -28.94
CA LEU A 311 40.47 -25.01 -29.84
C LEU A 311 41.40 -26.21 -29.63
N LEU A 312 41.28 -27.19 -30.50
CA LEU A 312 42.35 -28.15 -30.77
C LEU A 312 43.46 -27.38 -31.50
N LEU A 313 44.64 -27.27 -30.88
CA LEU A 313 45.87 -26.86 -31.55
C LEU A 313 46.40 -28.03 -32.39
N PRO A 314 46.93 -27.78 -33.60
CA PRO A 314 47.49 -28.83 -34.44
C PRO A 314 48.92 -29.20 -34.03
N SER A 315 49.20 -30.51 -34.17
CA SER A 315 50.46 -31.27 -34.02
C SER A 315 51.11 -31.34 -32.64
#